data_AF-A0A2G9NEH0-F1
#
_entry.id   AF-A0A2G9NEH0-F1
#
_cell.length_a   1.000
_cell.length_b   1.000
_cell.length_c   1.000
_cell.angle_alpha   90.00
_cell.angle_beta   90.00
_cell.angle_gamma   90.00
#
_symmetry.space_group_name_H-M   'P 1'
#
loop_
_entity.id
_entity.type
_entity.pdbx_description
1 polymer ?
#
loop_
_entity_poly.entity_id
_entity_poly.type
_entity_poly.pdbx_seq_one_letter_code
_entity_poly.pdbx_strand_id
1 'polypeptide(L)'
;MIQKITPETKRTIKASDKFVFILALISIAGFISIISRTLFNYNLDYYITSIWFLIVGIGFLIEGQPTKLKNIRQEGLTPSNFTRITTIIIGFMSILAGILGSPQINITSAGFLAVEGIIAIIAIIIIIVQTWVVKS
;
A
#
# COMPACT_ATOMS: atom_id res chain seq x y z
N MET A 1 15.01 15.23 52.33
CA MET A 1 15.05 14.14 51.34
C MET A 1 14.37 14.67 50.08
N ILE A 2 15.13 15.19 49.11
CA ILE A 2 14.59 15.89 47.93
C ILE A 2 14.57 14.90 46.76
N GLN A 3 13.38 14.49 46.34
CA GLN A 3 13.15 13.67 45.15
C GLN A 3 13.52 14.49 43.90
N LYS A 4 14.58 14.09 43.20
CA LYS A 4 14.92 14.63 41.87
C LYS A 4 13.88 14.13 40.87
N ILE A 5 13.06 15.04 40.36
CA ILE A 5 12.18 14.81 39.22
C ILE A 5 13.07 14.69 37.98
N THR A 6 13.16 13.50 37.39
CA THR A 6 13.85 13.28 36.12
C THR A 6 13.07 13.93 34.97
N PRO A 7 13.72 14.65 34.04
CA PRO A 7 13.04 15.25 32.91
C PRO A 7 12.59 14.15 31.95
N GLU A 8 11.30 14.13 31.63
CA GLU A 8 10.79 13.26 30.58
C GLU A 8 11.45 13.62 29.25
N THR A 9 12.25 12.71 28.73
CA THR A 9 12.88 12.81 27.41
C THR A 9 11.77 12.81 26.36
N LYS A 10 11.35 14.01 25.90
CA LYS A 10 10.49 14.19 24.72
C LYS A 10 11.15 13.48 23.53
N ARG A 11 10.70 12.26 23.22
CA ARG A 11 11.09 11.57 21.99
C ARG A 11 10.53 12.35 20.82
N THR A 12 11.38 13.12 20.15
CA THR A 12 11.06 13.73 18.86
C THR A 12 11.06 12.61 17.84
N ILE A 13 9.87 12.11 17.49
CA ILE A 13 9.71 11.13 16.40
C ILE A 13 9.97 11.90 15.11
N LYS A 14 11.21 11.88 14.63
CA LYS A 14 11.55 12.39 13.30
C LYS A 14 11.02 11.41 12.27
N ALA A 15 10.14 11.88 11.39
CA ALA A 15 9.73 11.12 10.22
C ALA A 15 10.97 10.84 9.35
N SER A 16 11.03 9.63 8.78
CA SER A 16 12.08 9.28 7.82
C SER A 16 12.01 10.19 6.60
N ASP A 17 13.14 10.72 6.14
CA ASP A 17 13.19 11.58 4.94
C ASP A 17 12.56 10.91 3.71
N LYS A 18 12.69 9.57 3.61
CA LYS A 18 12.04 8.78 2.55
C LYS A 18 10.52 8.82 2.65
N PHE A 19 9.98 8.76 3.87
CA PHE A 19 8.55 8.85 4.11
C PHE A 19 8.01 10.24 3.75
N VAL A 20 8.72 11.30 4.17
CA VAL A 20 8.36 12.69 3.84
C VAL A 20 8.37 12.92 2.33
N PHE A 21 9.38 12.39 1.64
CA PHE A 21 9.48 12.48 0.19
C PHE A 21 8.33 11.77 -0.55
N ILE A 22 7.99 10.54 -0.13
CA ILE A 22 6.85 9.80 -0.68
C ILE A 22 5.54 10.55 -0.44
N LEU A 23 5.36 11.12 0.75
CA LEU A 23 4.16 11.89 1.09
C LEU A 23 4.03 13.16 0.22
N ALA A 24 5.15 13.85 -0.03
CA ALA A 24 5.18 14.99 -0.92
C ALA A 24 4.81 14.61 -2.36
N LEU A 25 5.30 13.48 -2.87
CA LEU A 25 4.93 12.96 -4.20
C LEU A 25 3.44 12.66 -4.31
N ILE A 26 2.86 11.98 -3.31
CA ILE A 26 1.41 11.69 -3.26
C ILE A 26 0.61 13.00 -3.27
N SER A 27 1.03 13.97 -2.47
CA SER A 27 0.35 15.26 -2.36
C SER A 27 0.39 16.04 -3.69
N ILE A 28 1.55 16.08 -4.36
CA ILE A 28 1.70 16.73 -5.68
C ILE A 28 0.84 16.03 -6.72
N ALA A 29 0.84 14.69 -6.78
CA ALA A 29 0.04 13.94 -7.74
C ALA A 29 -1.46 14.17 -7.55
N GLY A 30 -1.95 14.15 -6.29
CA GLY A 30 -3.34 14.46 -5.99
C GLY A 30 -3.72 15.88 -6.37
N PHE A 31 -2.84 16.84 -6.11
CA PHE A 31 -3.06 18.24 -6.48
C PHE A 31 -3.13 18.45 -8.01
N ILE A 32 -2.26 17.79 -8.78
CA ILE A 32 -2.30 17.82 -10.24
C ILE A 32 -3.62 17.25 -10.76
N SER A 33 -4.13 16.17 -10.16
CA SER A 33 -5.42 15.61 -10.56
C SER A 33 -6.57 16.59 -10.34
N ILE A 34 -6.59 17.26 -9.18
CA ILE A 34 -7.60 18.28 -8.86
C ILE A 34 -7.51 19.44 -9.87
N ILE A 35 -6.31 19.99 -10.11
CA ILE A 35 -6.12 21.06 -11.10
C ILE A 35 -6.59 20.64 -12.48
N SER A 36 -6.24 19.43 -12.93
CA SER A 36 -6.62 18.91 -14.24
C SER A 36 -8.14 18.85 -14.40
N ARG A 37 -8.84 18.35 -13.37
CA ARG A 37 -10.29 18.27 -13.38
C ARG A 37 -10.95 19.65 -13.33
N THR A 38 -10.42 20.57 -12.51
CA THR A 38 -11.03 21.89 -12.30
C THR A 38 -10.76 22.86 -13.44
N LEU A 39 -9.54 22.90 -13.99
CA LEU A 39 -9.15 23.89 -15.00
C LEU A 39 -9.32 23.40 -16.43
N PHE A 40 -9.15 22.09 -16.67
CA PHE A 40 -9.12 21.53 -18.03
C PHE A 40 -10.27 20.56 -18.30
N ASN A 41 -11.13 20.30 -17.29
CA ASN A 41 -12.19 19.29 -17.33
C ASN A 41 -11.66 17.91 -17.82
N TYR A 42 -10.37 17.64 -17.57
CA TYR A 42 -9.70 16.44 -17.99
C TYR A 42 -9.50 15.53 -16.76
N ASN A 43 -10.07 14.33 -16.81
CA ASN A 43 -10.06 13.41 -15.70
C ASN A 43 -8.78 12.54 -15.71
N LEU A 44 -7.77 12.97 -14.95
CA LEU A 44 -6.54 12.22 -14.73
C LEU A 44 -6.63 11.18 -13.62
N ASP A 45 -7.74 11.12 -12.88
CA ASP A 45 -7.87 10.29 -11.68
C ASP A 45 -7.57 8.82 -12.02
N TYR A 46 -8.07 8.31 -13.15
CA TYR A 46 -7.85 6.94 -13.60
C TYR A 46 -6.38 6.65 -13.93
N TYR A 47 -5.68 7.57 -14.61
CA TYR A 47 -4.27 7.41 -14.95
C TYR A 47 -3.39 7.45 -13.71
N ILE A 48 -3.60 8.42 -12.82
CA ILE A 48 -2.82 8.59 -11.60
C ILE A 48 -3.04 7.41 -10.65
N THR A 49 -4.29 6.98 -10.48
CA THR A 49 -4.64 5.83 -9.64
C THR A 49 -4.03 4.54 -10.18
N SER A 50 -4.08 4.33 -11.49
CA SER A 50 -3.47 3.16 -12.14
C SER A 50 -1.95 3.08 -11.95
N ILE A 51 -1.27 4.20 -12.19
CA ILE A 51 0.18 4.31 -11.98
C ILE A 51 0.52 4.08 -10.50
N TRP A 52 -0.29 4.61 -9.59
CA TRP A 52 -0.07 4.45 -8.16
C TRP A 52 -0.18 2.99 -7.72
N PHE A 53 -1.24 2.29 -8.16
CA PHE A 53 -1.42 0.87 -7.88
C PHE A 53 -0.29 0.00 -8.43
N LEU A 54 0.25 0.35 -9.61
CA LEU A 54 1.44 -0.31 -10.15
C LEU A 54 2.67 -0.09 -9.27
N ILE A 55 2.96 1.16 -8.87
CA ILE A 55 4.11 1.48 -8.01
C ILE A 55 4.01 0.76 -6.67
N VAL A 56 2.85 0.84 -6.02
CA VAL A 56 2.60 0.17 -4.73
C VAL A 56 2.69 -1.35 -4.87
N GLY A 57 2.10 -1.91 -5.92
CA GLY A 57 2.14 -3.34 -6.18
C GLY A 57 3.55 -3.86 -6.41
N ILE A 58 4.36 -3.15 -7.19
CA ILE A 58 5.79 -3.46 -7.37
C ILE A 58 6.54 -3.36 -6.03
N GLY A 59 6.27 -2.32 -5.24
CA GLY A 59 6.85 -2.14 -3.91
C GLY A 59 6.57 -3.34 -3.00
N PHE A 60 5.33 -3.82 -2.98
CA PHE A 60 4.95 -5.02 -2.22
C PHE A 60 5.57 -6.30 -2.75
N LEU A 61 5.75 -6.45 -4.07
CA LEU A 61 6.46 -7.60 -4.62
C LEU A 61 7.94 -7.61 -4.22
N ILE A 62 8.58 -6.44 -4.18
CA ILE A 62 9.98 -6.32 -3.74
C ILE A 62 10.08 -6.67 -2.24
N GLU A 63 9.20 -6.12 -1.42
CA GLU A 63 9.16 -6.37 0.04
C GLU A 63 8.83 -7.83 0.37
N GLY A 64 7.92 -8.43 -0.41
CA GLY A 64 7.50 -9.81 -0.27
C GLY A 64 8.61 -10.83 -0.55
N GLN A 65 9.70 -10.42 -1.21
CA GLN A 65 10.87 -11.25 -1.52
C GLN A 65 10.48 -12.63 -2.08
N PRO A 66 9.83 -12.70 -3.27
CA PRO A 66 9.31 -13.94 -3.85
C PRO A 66 10.37 -15.04 -3.99
N THR A 67 11.63 -14.68 -4.12
CA THR A 67 12.76 -15.63 -4.17
C THR A 67 12.92 -16.41 -2.87
N LYS A 68 12.58 -15.82 -1.71
CA LYS A 68 12.62 -16.46 -0.40
C LYS A 68 11.40 -17.34 -0.11
N LEU A 69 10.32 -17.26 -0.91
CA LEU A 69 9.20 -18.21 -0.81
C LEU A 69 9.62 -19.64 -1.14
N LYS A 70 10.75 -19.86 -1.83
CA LYS A 70 11.25 -21.20 -2.13
C LYS A 70 11.60 -22.00 -0.86
N ASN A 71 11.92 -21.30 0.24
CA ASN A 71 12.23 -21.92 1.54
C ASN A 71 10.97 -22.39 2.29
N ILE A 72 9.76 -22.02 1.85
CA ILE A 72 8.50 -22.46 2.48
C ILE A 72 8.34 -23.97 2.39
N ARG A 73 8.88 -24.60 1.33
CA ARG A 73 8.87 -26.06 1.21
C ARG A 73 9.72 -26.75 2.30
N GLN A 74 10.69 -26.03 2.88
CA GLN A 74 11.58 -26.56 3.93
C GLN A 74 11.14 -26.13 5.34
N GLU A 75 10.66 -24.90 5.51
CA GLU A 75 10.31 -24.33 6.82
C GLU A 75 8.81 -24.41 7.16
N GLY A 76 7.96 -24.75 6.19
CA GLY A 76 6.50 -24.77 6.37
C GLY A 76 5.86 -23.37 6.45
N LEU A 77 4.58 -23.36 6.77
CA LEU A 77 3.75 -22.15 6.94
C LEU A 77 4.01 -21.49 8.30
N THR A 78 5.14 -20.81 8.43
CA THR A 78 5.43 -19.95 9.59
C THR A 78 4.73 -18.59 9.46
N PRO A 79 4.49 -17.84 10.56
CA PRO A 79 3.88 -16.50 10.50
C PRO A 79 4.64 -15.53 9.59
N SER A 80 5.97 -15.62 9.54
CA SER A 80 6.80 -14.81 8.65
C SER A 80 6.59 -15.16 7.18
N ASN A 81 6.54 -16.47 6.85
CA ASN A 81 6.29 -16.95 5.51
C ASN A 81 4.87 -16.63 5.04
N PHE A 82 3.88 -16.74 5.93
CA PHE A 82 2.51 -16.32 5.65
C PHE A 82 2.43 -14.82 5.35
N THR A 83 3.11 -14.00 6.15
CA THR A 83 3.16 -12.54 5.94
C THR A 83 3.72 -12.22 4.56
N ARG A 84 4.86 -12.82 4.19
CA ARG A 84 5.45 -12.64 2.85
C ARG A 84 4.53 -13.08 1.72
N ILE A 85 3.88 -14.23 1.85
CA ILE A 85 2.91 -14.71 0.85
C ILE A 85 1.81 -13.67 0.68
N THR A 86 1.22 -13.17 1.77
CA THR A 86 0.13 -12.21 1.60
C THR A 86 0.61 -10.88 1.04
N THR A 87 1.79 -10.40 1.44
CA THR A 87 2.37 -9.18 0.87
C THR A 87 2.54 -9.32 -0.64
N ILE A 88 2.99 -10.48 -1.12
CA ILE A 88 3.08 -10.78 -2.56
C ILE A 88 1.69 -10.79 -3.22
N ILE A 89 0.69 -11.43 -2.59
CA ILE A 89 -0.68 -11.48 -3.12
C ILE A 89 -1.26 -10.07 -3.22
N ILE A 90 -1.13 -9.26 -2.17
CA ILE A 90 -1.58 -7.86 -2.17
C ILE A 90 -0.83 -7.06 -3.24
N GLY A 91 0.47 -7.30 -3.42
CA GLY A 91 1.26 -6.70 -4.49
C GLY A 91 0.75 -7.05 -5.89
N PHE A 92 0.47 -8.34 -6.14
CA PHE A 92 -0.12 -8.81 -7.40
C PHE A 92 -1.51 -8.22 -7.65
N MET A 93 -2.37 -8.22 -6.64
CA MET A 93 -3.71 -7.62 -6.73
C MET A 93 -3.64 -6.12 -7.01
N SER A 94 -2.68 -5.42 -6.42
CA SER A 94 -2.45 -4.00 -6.70
C SER A 94 -2.02 -3.77 -8.14
N ILE A 95 -1.10 -4.58 -8.68
CA ILE A 95 -0.71 -4.48 -10.10
C ILE A 95 -1.91 -4.74 -11.02
N LEU A 96 -2.70 -5.77 -10.73
CA LEU A 96 -3.89 -6.10 -11.50
C LEU A 96 -4.92 -4.95 -11.45
N ALA A 97 -5.18 -4.39 -10.28
CA ALA A 97 -6.04 -3.23 -10.12
C ALA A 97 -5.51 -2.02 -10.93
N GLY A 98 -4.19 -1.79 -10.91
CA GLY A 98 -3.57 -0.72 -11.69
C GLY A 98 -3.68 -0.91 -13.20
N ILE A 99 -3.57 -2.15 -13.70
CA ILE A 99 -3.75 -2.46 -15.12
C ILE A 99 -5.23 -2.29 -15.52
N LEU A 100 -6.14 -2.89 -14.75
CA LEU A 100 -7.57 -2.91 -15.08
C LEU A 100 -8.26 -1.56 -14.88
N GLY A 101 -7.77 -0.75 -13.93
CA GLY A 101 -8.20 0.64 -13.73
C GLY A 101 -7.69 1.61 -14.79
N SER A 102 -6.83 1.15 -15.72
CA SER A 102 -6.34 1.99 -16.82
C SER A 102 -7.51 2.39 -17.73
N PRO A 103 -7.63 3.66 -18.11
CA PRO A 103 -8.69 4.16 -18.99
C PRO A 103 -8.62 3.57 -20.42
N GLN A 104 -7.57 2.82 -20.77
CA GLN A 104 -7.45 2.08 -22.02
C GLN A 104 -8.19 0.72 -21.98
N ILE A 105 -8.31 0.13 -20.79
CA ILE A 105 -8.96 -1.17 -20.57
C ILE A 105 -10.39 -0.97 -20.02
N ASN A 106 -10.58 0.11 -19.27
CA ASN A 106 -11.83 0.73 -18.83
C ASN A 106 -13.06 -0.17 -18.81
N ILE A 107 -13.03 -1.19 -17.95
CA ILE A 107 -14.22 -1.94 -17.58
C ILE A 107 -14.94 -1.12 -16.51
N THR A 108 -15.46 0.05 -16.85
CA THR A 108 -16.35 0.84 -15.97
C THR A 108 -17.74 0.21 -15.90
N SER A 109 -17.81 -1.08 -15.60
CA SER A 109 -19.05 -1.71 -15.17
C SER A 109 -19.16 -1.55 -13.65
N ALA A 110 -20.38 -1.34 -13.16
CA ALA A 110 -20.64 -1.29 -11.71
C ALA A 110 -20.12 -2.55 -10.98
N GLY A 111 -20.00 -3.67 -11.69
CA GLY A 111 -19.40 -4.91 -11.17
C GLY A 111 -17.89 -4.80 -10.91
N PHE A 112 -17.15 -4.07 -11.74
CA PHE A 112 -15.70 -3.88 -11.55
C PHE A 112 -15.41 -3.00 -10.32
N LEU A 113 -16.14 -1.90 -10.16
CA LEU A 113 -16.11 -1.06 -8.96
C LEU A 113 -16.44 -1.85 -7.67
N ALA A 114 -17.42 -2.75 -7.75
CA ALA A 114 -17.76 -3.62 -6.62
C ALA A 114 -16.63 -4.61 -6.27
N VAL A 115 -15.95 -5.16 -7.28
CA VAL A 115 -14.80 -6.06 -7.09
C VAL A 115 -13.60 -5.30 -6.48
N GLU A 116 -13.30 -4.08 -6.94
CA GLU A 116 -12.27 -3.23 -6.33
C GLU A 116 -12.56 -2.97 -4.84
N GLY A 117 -13.82 -2.65 -4.50
CA GLY A 117 -14.25 -2.46 -3.12
C GLY A 117 -14.09 -3.73 -2.26
N ILE A 118 -14.45 -4.90 -2.79
CA ILE A 118 -14.29 -6.18 -2.09
C ILE A 118 -12.81 -6.50 -1.86
N ILE A 119 -11.95 -6.31 -2.87
CA ILE A 119 -10.51 -6.54 -2.76
C ILE A 119 -9.92 -5.61 -1.69
N ALA A 120 -10.32 -4.34 -1.65
CA ALA A 120 -9.86 -3.38 -0.64
C ALA A 120 -10.26 -3.81 0.78
N ILE A 121 -11.49 -4.29 0.99
CA ILE A 121 -11.95 -4.79 2.29
C ILE A 121 -11.13 -6.01 2.72
N ILE A 122 -10.93 -6.98 1.82
CA ILE A 122 -10.11 -8.17 2.10
C ILE A 122 -8.68 -7.77 2.46
N ALA A 123 -8.08 -6.83 1.72
CA ALA A 123 -6.74 -6.33 2.01
C ALA A 123 -6.66 -5.70 3.41
N ILE A 124 -7.63 -4.86 3.80
CA ILE A 124 -7.70 -4.27 5.13
C ILE A 124 -7.79 -5.35 6.23
N ILE A 125 -8.67 -6.34 6.05
CA ILE A 125 -8.82 -7.45 7.00
C ILE A 125 -7.48 -8.17 7.17
N ILE A 126 -6.79 -8.48 6.07
CA ILE A 126 -5.52 -9.18 6.16
C ILE A 126 -4.44 -8.31 6.81
N ILE A 127 -4.36 -7.01 6.51
CA ILE A 127 -3.41 -6.09 7.16
C ILE A 127 -3.66 -6.05 8.69
N ILE A 128 -4.92 -6.01 9.12
CA ILE A 128 -5.27 -6.03 10.55
C ILE A 128 -4.80 -7.33 11.19
N VAL A 129 -5.08 -8.47 10.56
CA VAL A 129 -4.65 -9.80 11.03
C VAL A 129 -3.12 -9.90 11.10
N GLN A 130 -2.41 -9.48 10.06
CA GLN A 130 -0.95 -9.46 10.04
C GLN A 130 -0.37 -8.57 11.15
N THR A 131 -0.96 -7.38 11.35
CA THR A 131 -0.51 -6.44 12.39
C THR A 131 -0.67 -7.01 13.80
N TRP A 132 -1.73 -7.79 14.03
CA TRP A 132 -1.94 -8.49 15.30
C TRP A 132 -1.00 -9.68 15.48
N VAL A 133 -0.83 -10.52 14.45
CA VAL A 133 -0.02 -11.74 14.52
C VAL A 133 1.47 -11.44 14.67
N VAL A 134 1.99 -10.35 14.09
CA VAL A 134 3.41 -9.96 14.21
C VAL A 134 3.74 -9.35 15.59
N LYS A 135 2.72 -8.90 16.34
CA LYS A 135 2.89 -8.33 17.68
C LYS A 135 2.85 -9.36 18.83
N SER A 136 2.36 -10.57 18.57
CA SER A 136 2.38 -11.70 19.51
C SER A 136 3.60 -12.59 19.27
#